data_AF-A0A969NYI6-F1
#
_entry.id   AF-A0A969NYI6-F1
#
_cell.length_a   1.000
_cell.length_b   1.000
_cell.length_c   1.000
_cell.angle_alpha   90.00
_cell.angle_beta   90.00
_cell.angle_gamma   90.00
#
_symmetry.space_group_name_H-M   'P 1'
#
loop_
_entity.id
_entity.type
_entity.pdbx_description
1 polymer ?
#
loop_
_entity_poly.entity_id
_entity_poly.type
_entity_poly.pdbx_seq_one_letter_code
_entity_poly.pdbx_strand_id
1 'polypeptide(L)' 'MLYDKQAEQTTMYGAVTTGTMWKFLQLTEQTAGIDQPEYSIDQVDTILAILLTIVC' A
#
# COMPACT_ATOMS: atom_id res chain seq x y z
N MET A 1 39.50 -2.31 0.41
CA MET A 1 38.29 -2.03 -0.38
C MET A 1 37.12 -2.16 0.57
N LEU A 2 36.51 -1.05 0.96
CA LEU A 2 35.36 -1.07 1.86
C LEU A 2 34.15 -1.48 1.02
N TYR A 3 33.58 -2.65 1.32
CA TYR A 3 32.28 -3.03 0.79
C TYR A 3 31.24 -2.18 1.51
N ASP A 4 30.71 -1.16 0.83
CA ASP A 4 29.49 -0.49 1.25
C ASP A 4 28.37 -1.52 1.16
N LYS A 5 28.07 -2.14 2.30
CA LYS A 5 26.90 -2.99 2.46
C LYS A 5 25.71 -2.05 2.34
N GLN A 6 25.14 -1.94 1.13
CA GLN A 6 23.85 -1.27 0.95
C GLN A 6 22.88 -1.97 1.90
N ALA A 7 22.50 -1.29 2.98
CA ALA A 7 21.49 -1.80 3.88
C ALA A 7 20.24 -2.06 3.03
N GLU A 8 19.73 -3.28 3.05
CA GLU A 8 18.41 -3.58 2.47
C GLU A 8 17.42 -2.63 3.13
N GLN A 9 17.01 -1.62 2.37
CA GLN A 9 16.12 -0.58 2.88
C GLN A 9 14.72 -1.19 2.87
N THR A 10 14.28 -1.65 4.05
CA THR A 10 12.97 -2.29 4.20
C THR A 10 11.88 -1.30 3.81
N THR A 11 11.26 -1.55 2.66
CA THR A 11 10.13 -0.77 2.17
C THR A 11 8.86 -1.56 2.44
N MET A 12 7.92 -0.95 3.14
CA MET A 12 6.58 -1.51 3.34
C MET A 12 5.61 -0.86 2.36
N TYR A 13 4.82 -1.68 1.70
CA TYR A 13 3.75 -1.24 0.79
C TYR A 13 2.40 -1.42 1.46
N GLY A 14 1.49 -0.48 1.21
CA GLY A 14 0.13 -0.53 1.72
C GLY A 14 -0.86 0.12 0.76
N ALA A 15 -2.14 0.00 1.07
CA ALA A 15 -3.21 0.70 0.37
C ALA A 15 -4.16 1.31 1.40
N VAL A 16 -4.68 2.49 1.09
CA VAL A 16 -5.73 3.14 1.88
C VAL A 16 -6.95 3.35 1.00
N THR A 17 -8.13 3.26 1.62
CA THR A 17 -9.40 3.49 0.93
C THR A 17 -10.25 4.48 1.73
N THR A 18 -10.96 5.35 1.02
CA THR A 18 -12.00 6.23 1.60
C THR A 18 -13.42 5.69 1.38
N GLY A 19 -13.55 4.47 0.84
CA GLY A 19 -14.83 3.84 0.49
C GLY A 19 -15.20 3.96 -0.98
N THR A 20 -14.55 4.84 -1.75
CA THR A 20 -14.78 5.00 -3.20
C THR A 20 -13.50 5.20 -4.01
N MET A 21 -12.36 5.36 -3.34
CA MET A 21 -11.07 5.64 -3.96
C MET A 21 -9.98 4.84 -3.26
N TRP A 22 -9.03 4.31 -4.03
CA TRP A 22 -7.80 3.72 -3.51
C TRP A 22 -6.60 4.61 -3.78
N LYS A 23 -5.68 4.64 -2.81
CA LYS A 23 -4.33 5.18 -2.94
C LYS A 23 -3.32 4.18 -2.35
N PHE A 24 -2.16 4.10 -2.95
CA PHE A 24 -1.07 3.24 -2.51
C PHE A 24 -0.06 4.02 -1.67
N LEU A 25 0.42 3.35 -0.63
CA LEU A 25 1.41 3.85 0.31
C LEU A 25 2.73 3.13 0.10
N GLN A 26 3.82 3.90 0.14
CA GLN A 26 5.16 3.39 0.38
C GLN A 26 5.69 3.99 1.67
N LEU A 27 6.18 3.15 2.59
CA LEU A 27 6.90 3.59 3.77
C LEU A 27 8.32 3.07 3.68
N THR A 28 9.26 4.01 3.56
CA THR A 28 10.70 3.73 3.61
C THR A 28 11.26 4.45 4.83
N GLU A 29 11.79 3.69 5.78
CA GLU A 29 12.23 4.19 7.09
C GLU A 29 11.11 4.96 7.83
N GLN A 30 11.20 6.29 7.88
CA GLN A 30 10.24 7.18 8.53
C GLN A 30 9.51 8.11 7.54
N THR A 31 9.71 7.89 6.24
CA THR A 31 9.10 8.70 5.18
C THR A 31 7.99 7.92 4.50
N ALA A 32 6.76 8.41 4.63
CA ALA A 32 5.60 7.90 3.92
C ALA A 32 5.37 8.68 2.62
N GLY A 33 5.24 7.97 1.51
CA GLY A 33 4.77 8.50 0.24
C GLY A 33 3.39 7.96 -0.09
N ILE A 34 2.51 8.83 -0.58
CA ILE A 34 1.22 8.46 -1.18
C ILE A 34 1.38 8.63 -2.68
N ASP A 35 0.87 7.69 -3.47
CA ASP A 35 0.83 7.85 -4.90
C ASP A 35 -0.15 8.98 -5.33
N GLN A 36 0.21 9.68 -6.40
CA GLN A 36 -0.62 10.78 -6.91
C GLN A 36 -1.88 10.32 -7.65
N PRO A 37 -1.86 9.22 -8.44
CA PRO A 37 -3.04 8.78 -9.16
C PRO A 37 -4.16 8.39 -8.21
N GLU A 38 -5.39 8.75 -8.56
CA GLU A 38 -6.58 8.33 -7.84
C GLU A 38 -7.26 7.22 -8.62
N TYR A 39 -7.39 6.04 -8.01
CA TYR A 39 -8.08 4.92 -8.63
C TYR A 39 -9.49 4.85 -8.06
N SER A 40 -10.47 5.24 -8.89
CA SER A 40 -11.88 5.01 -8.58
C SER A 40 -12.14 3.51 -8.53
N ILE A 41 -12.81 3.06 -7.48
CA ILE A 41 -13.20 1.66 -7.34
C ILE A 41 -14.69 1.59 -7.14
N ASP A 42 -15.33 0.87 -8.05
CA ASP A 42 -16.74 0.56 -7.95
C ASP A 42 -16.95 -0.64 -7.01
N GLN A 43 -18.09 -0.64 -6.30
CA GLN A 43 -18.53 -1.75 -5.45
C GLN A 43 -17.53 -2.10 -4.32
N VAL A 44 -16.98 -1.09 -3.65
CA VAL A 44 -16.01 -1.26 -2.54
C VAL A 44 -16.52 -2.23 -1.47
N ASP A 45 -17.80 -2.16 -1.08
CA ASP A 45 -18.39 -3.06 -0.09
C ASP A 45 -18.30 -4.54 -0.50
N THR A 46 -18.53 -4.84 -1.78
CA THR A 46 -18.43 -6.20 -2.33
C THR A 46 -16.98 -6.69 -2.35
N ILE A 47 -16.04 -5.84 -2.73
CA ILE A 47 -14.61 -6.18 -2.75
C ILE A 47 -14.11 -6.46 -1.32
N LEU A 48 -14.48 -5.61 -0.35
CA LEU A 48 -14.12 -5.81 1.06
C LEU A 48 -14.72 -7.11 1.61
N ALA A 49 -15.97 -7.43 1.25
CA ALA A 49 -16.60 -8.69 1.65
C ALA A 49 -15.83 -9.91 1.09
N ILE A 50 -15.41 -9.90 -0.17
CA ILE A 50 -14.62 -10.98 -0.78
C ILE A 50 -13.29 -11.15 -0.05
N LEU A 51 -12.56 -10.05 0.21
CA LEU A 51 -11.28 -10.12 0.91
C LEU A 51 -11.43 -10.68 2.33
N LEU A 52 -12.49 -10.27 3.05
CA LEU A 52 -12.79 -10.80 4.37
C LEU A 52 -13.06 -12.31 4.34
N THR A 53 -13.73 -12.82 3.30
CA THR A 53 -13.98 -14.27 3.14
C THR A 53 -12.75 -15.09 2.78
N ILE A 54 -11.65 -14.46 2.31
CA ILE A 54 -10.40 -15.17 1.97
C ILE A 54 -9.47 -15.24 3.19
N VAL A 55 -9.53 -14.24 4.07
CA VAL A 55 -8.65 -14.11 5.25
C VAL A 55 -9.19 -14.90 6.46
N CYS A 56 -10.48 -15.23 6.49
CA CYS A 56 -11.15 -15.99 7.55
C CYS A 56 -11.59 -17.37 7.05
#